data_AF-A0A6G1IUG9-F1
#
_entry.id   AF-A0A6G1IUG9-F1
#
_cell.length_a   1.000
_cell.length_b   1.000
_cell.length_c   1.000
_cell.angle_alpha   90.00
_cell.angle_beta   90.00
_cell.angle_gamma   90.00
#
_symmetry.space_group_name_H-M   'P 1'
#
loop_
_entity.id
_entity.type
_entity.pdbx_description
1 polymer ?
#
loop_
_entity_poly.entity_id
_entity_poly.type
_entity_poly.pdbx_seq_one_letter_code
_entity_poly.pdbx_strand_id
1 'polypeptide(L)'
;MENPNLASSSSALPAAPPPIEPEQFEAPWKTCRTDDPSVFDRYLTSLLPSAPTDVSLRAWLGVAITFGPHYATMQYLITRHKVEVTGYMLAQAVKMDLPPSERMKLLDFLLQATHWDTDTRASECRKLFRHCVKDKDMTEYILNQGVDLNVGPISPAMYYYGSNQLVPDSGTMLASAIKCGTIEVVDLLIQHGAVLSYADPAHCAVESGNPAMLSKILELGASVEPPDSTRHFARETYFGSPLIRAVTQGKAEMVEILLEHRANIYRKDARGRSALGLVEGSGMNAEIRAIVAQAQAQC
;
A
#
# COMPACT_ATOMS: atom_id res chain seq x y z
N MET A 1 -24.54 68.28 38.87
CA MET A 1 -25.55 67.21 39.00
C MET A 1 -25.66 66.54 37.65
N GLU A 2 -24.82 65.53 37.43
CA GLU A 2 -24.92 64.62 36.28
C GLU A 2 -25.96 63.56 36.63
N ASN A 3 -26.87 63.26 35.70
CA ASN A 3 -27.70 62.06 35.81
C ASN A 3 -27.48 61.19 34.56
N PRO A 4 -26.89 60.00 34.72
CA PRO A 4 -26.53 59.08 33.65
C PRO A 4 -27.72 58.17 33.32
N ASN A 5 -28.07 58.03 32.05
CA ASN A 5 -28.69 56.81 31.49
C ASN A 5 -29.02 57.00 30.01
N LEU A 6 -28.00 56.83 29.16
CA LEU A 6 -28.17 56.40 27.78
C LEU A 6 -27.43 55.06 27.66
N ALA A 7 -28.00 54.01 28.27
CA ALA A 7 -27.59 52.65 28.01
C ALA A 7 -28.31 52.18 26.73
N SER A 8 -27.63 52.31 25.60
CA SER A 8 -27.98 51.61 24.37
C SER A 8 -27.86 50.10 24.62
N SER A 9 -29.00 49.42 24.77
CA SER A 9 -29.04 47.96 24.82
C SER A 9 -28.77 47.38 23.43
N SER A 10 -27.50 47.33 23.04
CA SER A 10 -27.04 46.46 21.96
C SER A 10 -27.06 45.03 22.52
N SER A 11 -28.16 44.31 22.32
CA SER A 11 -28.19 42.87 22.52
C SER A 11 -27.27 42.24 21.48
N ALA A 12 -26.00 42.05 21.84
CA ALA A 12 -25.09 41.24 21.06
C ALA A 12 -25.75 39.86 20.87
N LEU A 13 -25.91 39.45 19.61
CA LEU A 13 -26.33 38.09 19.27
C LEU A 13 -25.44 37.11 20.06
N PRO A 14 -26.02 36.04 20.66
CA PRO A 14 -25.22 35.05 21.37
C PRO A 14 -24.15 34.52 20.41
N ALA A 15 -22.92 34.42 20.91
CA ALA A 15 -21.80 33.87 20.13
C ALA A 15 -22.23 32.52 19.55
N ALA A 16 -22.00 32.33 18.25
CA ALA A 16 -22.28 31.06 17.59
C ALA A 16 -21.64 29.91 18.41
N PRO A 17 -22.35 28.79 18.64
CA PRO A 17 -21.77 27.65 19.32
C PRO A 17 -20.49 27.23 18.58
N PRO A 18 -19.46 26.74 19.30
CA PRO A 18 -18.20 26.36 18.67
C PRO A 18 -18.45 25.29 17.59
N PRO A 19 -17.70 25.32 16.48
CA PRO A 19 -17.80 24.30 15.46
C PRO A 19 -17.59 22.92 16.07
N ILE A 20 -18.41 21.96 15.66
CA ILE A 20 -18.29 20.58 16.12
C ILE A 20 -16.98 20.01 15.60
N GLU A 21 -16.14 19.57 16.54
CA GLU A 21 -14.90 18.87 16.20
C GLU A 21 -15.24 17.52 15.52
N PRO A 22 -14.43 17.06 14.56
CA PRO A 22 -14.64 15.80 13.83
C PRO A 22 -14.97 14.60 14.73
N GLU A 23 -14.42 14.59 15.94
CA GLU A 23 -14.59 13.55 16.97
C GLU A 23 -16.04 13.42 17.46
N GLN A 24 -16.82 14.51 17.47
CA GLN A 24 -18.22 14.47 17.89
C GLN A 24 -19.16 14.07 16.73
N PHE A 25 -18.68 14.12 15.49
CA PHE A 25 -19.41 13.67 14.31
C PHE A 25 -19.33 12.14 14.12
N GLU A 26 -18.27 11.51 14.63
CA GLU A 26 -18.04 10.07 14.50
C GLU A 26 -19.09 9.21 15.23
N ALA A 27 -19.45 9.57 16.47
CA ALA A 27 -20.36 8.77 17.29
C ALA A 27 -21.79 8.70 16.73
N PRO A 28 -22.43 9.80 16.27
CA PRO A 28 -23.71 9.75 15.58
C PRO A 28 -23.63 8.90 14.30
N TRP A 29 -22.56 9.07 13.53
CA TRP A 29 -22.40 8.42 12.23
C TRP A 29 -22.28 6.90 12.33
N LYS A 30 -21.55 6.39 13.33
CA LYS A 30 -21.47 4.95 13.64
C LYS A 30 -22.82 4.27 13.84
N THR A 31 -23.83 5.03 14.25
CA THR A 31 -25.18 4.53 14.49
C THR A 31 -26.18 4.89 13.38
N CYS A 32 -25.72 5.63 12.35
CA CYS A 32 -26.54 6.06 11.23
C CYS A 32 -26.96 4.85 10.40
N ARG A 33 -28.28 4.71 10.16
CA ARG A 33 -28.86 3.63 9.34
C ARG A 33 -29.53 4.14 8.07
N THR A 34 -29.43 5.44 7.80
CA THR A 34 -30.07 6.09 6.66
C THR A 34 -29.01 6.55 5.65
N ASP A 35 -29.29 6.39 4.37
CA ASP A 35 -28.52 7.01 3.28
C ASP A 35 -29.31 8.15 2.62
N ASP A 36 -30.12 8.86 3.41
CA ASP A 36 -30.91 10.00 2.94
C ASP A 36 -30.14 11.32 3.14
N PRO A 37 -29.68 11.99 2.07
CA PRO A 37 -28.98 13.26 2.17
C PRO A 37 -29.78 14.37 2.85
N SER A 38 -31.12 14.30 2.82
CA SER A 38 -31.98 15.28 3.49
C SER A 38 -31.93 15.17 5.02
N VAL A 39 -31.65 13.99 5.56
CA VAL A 39 -31.42 13.80 6.99
C VAL A 39 -30.09 14.46 7.38
N PHE A 40 -29.08 14.30 6.52
CA PHE A 40 -27.79 14.94 6.70
C PHE A 40 -27.90 16.47 6.62
N ASP A 41 -28.60 17.02 5.63
CA ASP A 41 -28.79 18.47 5.46
C ASP A 41 -29.55 19.08 6.65
N ARG A 42 -30.57 18.37 7.17
CA ARG A 42 -31.29 18.77 8.39
C ARG A 42 -30.39 18.71 9.62
N TYR A 43 -29.58 17.68 9.76
CA TYR A 43 -28.61 17.54 10.84
C TYR A 43 -27.59 18.68 10.79
N LEU A 44 -27.02 18.98 9.62
CA LEU A 44 -26.12 20.12 9.40
C LEU A 44 -26.76 21.45 9.78
N THR A 45 -27.98 21.70 9.31
CA THR A 45 -28.74 22.92 9.59
C THR A 45 -29.04 23.05 11.10
N SER A 46 -29.19 21.94 11.81
CA SER A 46 -29.48 21.93 13.26
C SER A 46 -28.25 22.15 14.15
N LEU A 47 -27.04 21.88 13.66
CA LEU A 47 -25.80 21.92 14.45
C LEU A 47 -24.93 23.13 14.19
N LEU A 48 -25.00 23.69 12.98
CA LEU A 48 -24.18 24.80 12.55
C LEU A 48 -25.09 25.93 12.06
N PRO A 49 -25.26 27.02 12.85
CA PRO A 49 -25.98 28.21 12.39
C PRO A 49 -25.28 28.92 11.23
N SER A 50 -23.99 28.64 11.01
CA SER A 50 -23.16 29.12 9.91
C SER A 50 -22.88 28.00 8.90
N ALA A 51 -22.59 28.39 7.64
CA ALA A 51 -22.24 27.42 6.61
C ALA A 51 -21.00 26.59 7.01
N PRO A 52 -20.98 25.28 6.74
CA PRO A 52 -19.87 24.41 7.11
C PRO A 52 -18.58 24.79 6.37
N THR A 53 -17.44 24.67 7.05
CA THR A 53 -16.12 24.93 6.44
C THR A 53 -15.67 23.75 5.57
N ASP A 54 -14.78 24.01 4.61
CA ASP A 54 -14.17 22.95 3.78
C ASP A 54 -13.45 21.88 4.63
N VAL A 55 -12.80 22.28 5.72
CA VAL A 55 -12.13 21.36 6.66
C VAL A 55 -13.14 20.41 7.32
N SER A 56 -14.26 20.95 7.80
CA SER A 56 -15.34 20.16 8.41
C SER A 56 -15.93 19.17 7.39
N LEU A 57 -16.20 19.65 6.17
CA LEU A 57 -16.77 18.83 5.10
C LEU A 57 -15.84 17.68 4.68
N ARG A 58 -14.53 17.92 4.59
CA ARG A 58 -13.51 16.89 4.32
C ARG A 58 -13.44 15.86 5.44
N ALA A 59 -13.47 16.30 6.71
CA ALA A 59 -13.47 15.41 7.85
C ALA A 59 -14.71 14.50 7.84
N TRP A 60 -15.88 15.05 7.54
CA TRP A 60 -17.13 14.28 7.47
C TRP A 60 -17.14 13.28 6.32
N LEU A 61 -16.62 13.65 5.13
CA LEU A 61 -16.46 12.69 4.03
C LEU A 61 -15.53 11.55 4.44
N GLY A 62 -14.45 11.84 5.16
CA GLY A 62 -13.57 10.81 5.72
C GLY A 62 -14.28 9.87 6.69
N VAL A 63 -15.10 10.40 7.60
CA VAL A 63 -15.93 9.60 8.53
C VAL A 63 -16.95 8.77 7.75
N ALA A 64 -17.62 9.35 6.76
CA ALA A 64 -18.59 8.66 5.92
C ALA A 64 -17.95 7.44 5.24
N ILE A 65 -16.79 7.62 4.63
CA ILE A 65 -16.03 6.54 3.99
C ILE A 65 -15.59 5.50 5.01
N THR A 66 -15.25 5.87 6.24
CA THR A 66 -14.72 4.93 7.23
C THR A 66 -15.80 4.02 7.83
N PHE A 67 -17.04 4.49 7.96
CA PHE A 67 -18.05 3.84 8.80
C PHE A 67 -19.29 3.30 8.07
N GLY A 68 -19.40 3.42 6.74
CA GLY A 68 -20.42 2.67 6.01
C GLY A 68 -20.73 3.19 4.60
N PRO A 69 -21.43 2.38 3.79
CA PRO A 69 -21.78 2.73 2.42
C PRO A 69 -22.99 3.67 2.36
N HIS A 70 -22.84 4.89 2.87
CA HIS A 70 -23.82 5.97 2.69
C HIS A 70 -23.54 6.69 1.37
N TYR A 71 -23.71 5.97 0.24
CA TYR A 71 -23.34 6.46 -1.09
C TYR A 71 -24.01 7.76 -1.47
N ALA A 72 -25.32 7.90 -1.21
CA ALA A 72 -26.04 9.13 -1.53
C ALA A 72 -25.55 10.29 -0.66
N THR A 73 -25.17 10.03 0.59
CA THR A 73 -24.62 11.08 1.47
C THR A 73 -23.19 11.47 1.07
N MET A 74 -22.36 10.51 0.66
CA MET A 74 -21.04 10.81 0.07
C MET A 74 -21.19 11.60 -1.23
N GLN A 75 -22.14 11.23 -2.10
CA GLN A 75 -22.44 11.94 -3.36
C GLN A 75 -22.90 13.36 -3.09
N TYR A 76 -23.75 13.54 -2.08
CA TYR A 76 -24.18 14.85 -1.64
C TYR A 76 -23.01 15.74 -1.21
N LEU A 77 -22.12 15.22 -0.36
CA LEU A 77 -20.91 15.93 0.08
C LEU A 77 -20.01 16.30 -1.10
N ILE A 78 -19.73 15.36 -2.00
CA ILE A 78 -18.81 15.61 -3.11
C ILE A 78 -19.42 16.57 -4.14
N THR A 79 -20.68 16.38 -4.54
CA THR A 79 -21.29 17.15 -5.63
C THR A 79 -21.80 18.51 -5.20
N ARG A 80 -22.54 18.60 -4.09
CA ARG A 80 -23.17 19.86 -3.65
C ARG A 80 -22.21 20.75 -2.88
N HIS A 81 -21.34 20.15 -2.07
CA HIS A 81 -20.34 20.89 -1.30
C HIS A 81 -18.96 20.95 -1.96
N LYS A 82 -18.78 20.32 -3.14
CA LYS A 82 -17.53 20.32 -3.91
C LYS A 82 -16.33 19.84 -3.10
N VAL A 83 -16.55 18.87 -2.21
CA VAL A 83 -15.51 18.32 -1.35
C VAL A 83 -14.54 17.49 -2.19
N GLU A 84 -13.27 17.84 -2.12
CA GLU A 84 -12.21 17.14 -2.82
C GLU A 84 -11.95 15.75 -2.21
N VAL A 85 -12.07 14.70 -3.01
CA VAL A 85 -11.67 13.35 -2.64
C VAL A 85 -10.15 13.26 -2.70
N THR A 86 -9.53 12.70 -1.66
CA THR A 86 -8.06 12.59 -1.56
C THR A 86 -7.59 11.13 -1.65
N GLY A 87 -6.32 10.92 -1.99
CA GLY A 87 -5.70 9.58 -1.95
C GLY A 87 -5.81 8.86 -0.60
N TYR A 88 -5.80 9.62 0.49
CA TYR A 88 -6.01 9.08 1.84
C TYR A 88 -7.42 8.49 1.99
N MET A 89 -8.45 9.17 1.48
CA MET A 89 -9.83 8.69 1.51
C MET A 89 -9.99 7.39 0.69
N LEU A 90 -9.35 7.29 -0.47
CA LEU A 90 -9.33 6.05 -1.25
C LEU A 90 -8.64 4.91 -0.47
N ALA A 91 -7.54 5.20 0.23
CA ALA A 91 -6.84 4.21 1.03
C ALA A 91 -7.67 3.71 2.22
N GLN A 92 -8.57 4.54 2.76
CA GLN A 92 -9.54 4.11 3.77
C GLN A 92 -10.63 3.23 3.16
N ALA A 93 -11.17 3.60 2.00
CA ALA A 93 -12.16 2.80 1.29
C ALA A 93 -11.66 1.37 0.99
N VAL A 94 -10.38 1.22 0.58
CA VAL A 94 -9.77 -0.10 0.32
C VAL A 94 -9.70 -0.98 1.58
N LYS A 95 -9.53 -0.38 2.77
CA LYS A 95 -9.36 -1.11 4.04
C LYS A 95 -10.69 -1.50 4.69
N MET A 96 -11.81 -1.04 4.17
CA MET A 96 -13.11 -1.35 4.74
C MET A 96 -13.42 -2.84 4.64
N ASP A 97 -14.05 -3.36 5.70
CA ASP A 97 -14.64 -4.69 5.72
C ASP A 97 -15.99 -4.69 4.96
N LEU A 98 -15.92 -4.39 3.66
CA LEU A 98 -17.03 -4.49 2.72
C LEU A 98 -16.86 -5.72 1.83
N PRO A 99 -17.95 -6.34 1.36
CA PRO A 99 -17.90 -7.29 0.25
C PRO A 99 -17.15 -6.69 -0.94
N PRO A 100 -16.34 -7.47 -1.69
CA PRO A 100 -15.52 -6.96 -2.79
C PRO A 100 -16.30 -6.12 -3.81
N SER A 101 -17.51 -6.56 -4.18
CA SER A 101 -18.37 -5.84 -5.12
C SER A 101 -18.80 -4.45 -4.64
N GLU A 102 -19.09 -4.31 -3.34
CA GLU A 102 -19.45 -3.02 -2.74
C GLU A 102 -18.21 -2.12 -2.59
N ARG A 103 -17.07 -2.71 -2.24
CA ARG A 103 -15.79 -1.97 -2.17
C ARG A 103 -15.41 -1.39 -3.54
N MET A 104 -15.58 -2.16 -4.62
CA MET A 104 -15.33 -1.70 -5.99
C MET A 104 -16.28 -0.58 -6.39
N LYS A 105 -17.59 -0.71 -6.12
CA LYS A 105 -18.56 0.35 -6.38
C LYS A 105 -18.20 1.65 -5.66
N LEU A 106 -17.78 1.56 -4.40
CA LEU A 106 -17.31 2.72 -3.63
C LEU A 106 -16.09 3.37 -4.28
N LEU A 107 -15.12 2.57 -4.73
CA LEU A 107 -13.94 3.12 -5.41
C LEU A 107 -14.28 3.72 -6.77
N ASP A 108 -15.13 3.08 -7.57
CA ASP A 108 -15.61 3.63 -8.84
C ASP A 108 -16.29 4.98 -8.61
N PHE A 109 -17.19 5.03 -7.62
CA PHE A 109 -17.87 6.25 -7.22
C PHE A 109 -16.87 7.36 -6.82
N LEU A 110 -15.92 7.05 -5.93
CA LEU A 110 -14.93 8.03 -5.45
C LEU A 110 -13.97 8.48 -6.57
N LEU A 111 -13.56 7.58 -7.47
CA LEU A 111 -12.69 7.90 -8.61
C LEU A 111 -13.41 8.66 -9.73
N GLN A 112 -14.72 8.46 -9.91
CA GLN A 112 -15.52 9.24 -10.86
C GLN A 112 -15.82 10.64 -10.33
N ALA A 113 -15.90 10.79 -9.01
CA ALA A 113 -16.15 12.06 -8.37
C ALA A 113 -14.91 12.98 -8.32
N THR A 114 -13.72 12.46 -8.69
CA THR A 114 -12.49 13.25 -8.79
C THR A 114 -12.31 13.79 -10.22
N HIS A 115 -11.90 15.05 -10.34
CA HIS A 115 -11.49 15.65 -11.62
C HIS A 115 -10.00 15.42 -11.91
N TRP A 116 -9.42 14.35 -11.37
CA TRP A 116 -8.00 14.06 -11.56
C TRP A 116 -7.70 13.73 -13.02
N ASP A 117 -6.58 14.25 -13.51
CA ASP A 117 -6.01 13.79 -14.76
C ASP A 117 -5.56 12.31 -14.66
N THR A 118 -5.25 11.73 -15.81
CA THR A 118 -4.86 10.31 -15.93
C THR A 118 -3.62 9.97 -15.10
N ASP A 119 -2.66 10.88 -15.01
CA ASP A 119 -1.39 10.64 -14.31
C ASP A 119 -1.59 10.67 -12.80
N THR A 120 -2.38 11.62 -12.31
CA THR A 120 -2.79 11.74 -10.91
C THR A 120 -3.58 10.51 -10.49
N ARG A 121 -4.56 10.08 -11.30
CA ARG A 121 -5.33 8.85 -11.05
C ARG A 121 -4.42 7.62 -10.98
N ALA A 122 -3.52 7.44 -11.94
CA ALA A 122 -2.57 6.33 -11.95
C ALA A 122 -1.62 6.36 -10.74
N SER A 123 -1.17 7.54 -10.32
CA SER A 123 -0.36 7.75 -9.12
C SER A 123 -1.10 7.31 -7.84
N GLU A 124 -2.36 7.70 -7.68
CA GLU A 124 -3.15 7.29 -6.51
C GLU A 124 -3.44 5.79 -6.52
N CYS A 125 -3.83 5.22 -7.66
CA CYS A 125 -4.01 3.77 -7.81
C CYS A 125 -2.72 2.98 -7.47
N ARG A 126 -1.54 3.48 -7.86
CA ARG A 126 -0.24 2.89 -7.47
C ARG A 126 -0.04 2.90 -5.94
N LYS A 127 -0.45 3.97 -5.25
CA LYS A 127 -0.36 4.05 -3.78
C LYS A 127 -1.33 3.09 -3.08
N LEU A 128 -2.46 2.76 -3.71
CA LEU A 128 -3.43 1.79 -3.20
C LEU A 128 -2.94 0.35 -3.33
N PHE A 129 -2.09 0.06 -4.33
CA PHE A 129 -1.63 -1.30 -4.63
C PHE A 129 -1.05 -2.06 -3.41
N ARG A 130 -0.30 -1.38 -2.54
CA ARG A 130 0.26 -1.99 -1.30
C ARG A 130 -0.81 -2.58 -0.36
N HIS A 131 -2.04 -2.09 -0.43
CA HIS A 131 -3.16 -2.58 0.36
C HIS A 131 -3.87 -3.77 -0.31
N CYS A 132 -3.58 -4.02 -1.58
CA CYS A 132 -4.26 -5.01 -2.41
C CYS A 132 -3.38 -6.23 -2.74
N VAL A 133 -2.12 -6.29 -2.28
CA VAL A 133 -1.16 -7.36 -2.66
C VAL A 133 -1.62 -8.80 -2.33
N LYS A 134 -2.66 -8.96 -1.49
CA LYS A 134 -3.29 -10.25 -1.15
C LYS A 134 -4.72 -10.41 -1.67
N ASP A 135 -5.28 -9.34 -2.24
CA ASP A 135 -6.66 -9.28 -2.71
C ASP A 135 -6.62 -9.26 -4.23
N LYS A 136 -6.92 -10.42 -4.83
CA LYS A 136 -6.85 -10.64 -6.27
C LYS A 136 -7.79 -9.69 -7.02
N ASP A 137 -9.04 -9.61 -6.57
CA ASP A 137 -10.09 -8.85 -7.25
C ASP A 137 -9.79 -7.36 -7.20
N MET A 138 -9.31 -6.86 -6.06
CA MET A 138 -8.87 -5.48 -5.92
C MET A 138 -7.60 -5.17 -6.70
N THR A 139 -6.68 -6.13 -6.81
CA THR A 139 -5.51 -5.99 -7.67
C THR A 139 -5.94 -5.84 -9.13
N GLU A 140 -6.78 -6.74 -9.64
CA GLU A 140 -7.30 -6.69 -11.01
C GLU A 140 -8.02 -5.36 -11.29
N TYR A 141 -8.83 -4.89 -10.35
CA TYR A 141 -9.45 -3.57 -10.43
C TYR A 141 -8.43 -2.44 -10.60
N ILE A 142 -7.37 -2.40 -9.79
CA ILE A 142 -6.31 -1.38 -9.88
C ILE A 142 -5.57 -1.46 -11.22
N LEU A 143 -5.28 -2.68 -11.70
CA LEU A 143 -4.61 -2.88 -12.98
C LEU A 143 -5.44 -2.34 -14.15
N ASN A 144 -6.76 -2.52 -14.09
CA ASN A 144 -7.70 -2.00 -15.08
C ASN A 144 -7.83 -0.47 -15.07
N GLN A 145 -7.24 0.23 -14.09
CA GLN A 145 -7.13 1.70 -14.10
C GLN A 145 -5.97 2.25 -14.94
N GLY A 146 -5.19 1.38 -15.62
CA GLY A 146 -4.09 1.80 -16.49
C GLY A 146 -2.81 2.17 -15.74
N VAL A 147 -2.56 1.57 -14.58
CA VAL A 147 -1.35 1.82 -13.80
C VAL A 147 -0.13 1.21 -14.50
N ASP A 148 0.88 2.02 -14.79
CA ASP A 148 2.18 1.51 -15.20
C ASP A 148 2.88 0.81 -14.03
N LEU A 149 3.13 -0.49 -14.21
CA LEU A 149 3.68 -1.45 -13.24
C LEU A 149 5.19 -1.39 -13.12
N ASN A 150 5.87 -0.83 -14.12
CA ASN A 150 7.32 -0.80 -14.21
C ASN A 150 7.91 0.53 -13.73
N VAL A 151 7.06 1.50 -13.38
CA VAL A 151 7.47 2.77 -12.76
C VAL A 151 7.04 2.83 -11.30
N GLY A 152 7.91 3.40 -10.48
CA GLY A 152 7.67 3.54 -9.06
C GLY A 152 8.82 4.25 -8.37
N PRO A 153 8.64 4.69 -7.12
CA PRO A 153 9.76 5.25 -6.38
C PRO A 153 10.80 4.17 -6.10
N ILE A 154 12.08 4.57 -6.10
CA ILE A 154 13.15 3.69 -5.63
C ILE A 154 13.05 3.65 -4.10
N SER A 155 12.37 2.63 -3.56
CA SER A 155 12.29 2.26 -2.14
C SER A 155 10.98 2.57 -1.39
N PRO A 156 10.52 1.66 -0.51
CA PRO A 156 9.61 1.95 0.61
C PRO A 156 10.06 3.15 1.48
N ALA A 157 11.38 3.36 1.67
CA ALA A 157 11.95 4.47 2.45
C ALA A 157 11.74 5.83 1.78
N MET A 158 11.80 5.94 0.45
CA MET A 158 11.52 7.20 -0.26
C MET A 158 10.08 7.68 -0.02
N TYR A 159 9.13 6.76 0.16
CA TYR A 159 7.76 7.10 0.56
C TYR A 159 7.69 7.76 1.95
N TYR A 160 8.61 7.44 2.86
CA TYR A 160 8.68 8.06 4.19
C TYR A 160 9.44 9.41 4.19
N TYR A 161 10.35 9.61 3.22
CA TYR A 161 11.16 10.83 3.11
C TYR A 161 10.72 11.80 2.01
N GLY A 162 9.58 11.54 1.35
CA GLY A 162 8.90 12.53 0.49
C GLY A 162 9.46 12.70 -0.93
N SER A 163 10.18 11.72 -1.47
CA SER A 163 10.54 11.77 -2.90
C SER A 163 9.35 11.34 -3.76
N ASN A 164 8.82 12.27 -4.54
CA ASN A 164 7.73 12.02 -5.48
C ASN A 164 8.23 11.55 -6.86
N GLN A 165 9.54 11.30 -7.00
CA GLN A 165 10.14 10.94 -8.28
C GLN A 165 9.85 9.46 -8.60
N LEU A 166 9.08 9.24 -9.67
CA LEU A 166 8.93 7.93 -10.29
C LEU A 166 10.18 7.61 -11.08
N VAL A 167 10.66 6.38 -10.93
CA VAL A 167 11.83 5.88 -11.62
C VAL A 167 11.41 4.76 -12.56
N PRO A 168 11.85 4.79 -13.83
CA PRO A 168 11.66 3.68 -14.75
C PRO A 168 12.32 2.39 -14.26
N ASP A 169 11.78 1.25 -14.67
CA ASP A 169 12.30 -0.08 -14.35
C ASP A 169 12.44 -0.32 -12.83
N SER A 170 11.50 0.20 -12.03
CA SER A 170 11.61 0.13 -10.56
C SER A 170 11.25 -1.25 -10.00
N GLY A 171 10.37 -1.98 -10.69
CA GLY A 171 9.85 -3.29 -10.28
C GLY A 171 9.16 -3.30 -8.91
N THR A 172 8.84 -2.14 -8.32
CA THR A 172 8.44 -2.02 -6.91
C THR A 172 7.10 -2.69 -6.61
N MET A 173 6.14 -2.60 -7.54
CA MET A 173 4.84 -3.26 -7.39
C MET A 173 5.02 -4.78 -7.37
N LEU A 174 5.76 -5.32 -8.34
CA LEU A 174 6.04 -6.74 -8.42
C LEU A 174 6.87 -7.24 -7.22
N ALA A 175 7.89 -6.50 -6.80
CA ALA A 175 8.69 -6.82 -5.60
C ALA A 175 7.81 -6.88 -4.33
N SER A 176 6.86 -5.95 -4.19
CA SER A 176 5.93 -5.93 -3.05
C SER A 176 4.97 -7.13 -3.08
N ALA A 177 4.49 -7.51 -4.28
CA ALA A 177 3.66 -8.70 -4.47
C ALA A 177 4.43 -10.00 -4.15
N ILE A 178 5.67 -10.14 -4.61
CA ILE A 178 6.51 -11.30 -4.31
C ILE A 178 6.78 -11.40 -2.81
N LYS A 179 7.06 -10.25 -2.17
CA LYS A 179 7.44 -10.22 -0.74
C LYS A 179 6.26 -10.45 0.20
N CYS A 180 5.09 -9.90 -0.11
CA CYS A 180 3.97 -9.82 0.85
C CYS A 180 2.63 -10.35 0.29
N GLY A 181 2.55 -10.68 -0.98
CA GLY A 181 1.32 -11.04 -1.69
C GLY A 181 1.13 -12.54 -1.91
N THR A 182 0.27 -12.87 -2.87
CA THR A 182 -0.01 -14.25 -3.29
C THR A 182 0.53 -14.54 -4.69
N ILE A 183 0.66 -15.84 -5.03
CA ILE A 183 1.12 -16.27 -6.35
C ILE A 183 0.17 -15.78 -7.45
N GLU A 184 -1.14 -15.77 -7.19
CA GLU A 184 -2.16 -15.30 -8.13
C GLU A 184 -1.98 -13.81 -8.45
N VAL A 185 -1.66 -12.99 -7.44
CA VAL A 185 -1.35 -11.56 -7.66
C VAL A 185 -0.07 -11.38 -8.47
N VAL A 186 0.96 -12.20 -8.23
CA VAL A 186 2.19 -12.18 -9.03
C VAL A 186 1.90 -12.56 -10.49
N ASP A 187 1.13 -13.62 -10.72
CA ASP A 187 0.73 -14.05 -12.05
C ASP A 187 -0.07 -12.95 -12.78
N LEU A 188 -1.01 -12.29 -12.09
CA LEU A 188 -1.76 -11.16 -12.65
C LEU A 188 -0.85 -10.00 -13.06
N LEU A 189 0.11 -9.62 -12.21
CA LEU A 189 1.03 -8.53 -12.54
C LEU A 189 1.86 -8.86 -13.79
N ILE A 190 2.38 -10.08 -13.90
CA ILE A 190 3.15 -10.52 -15.07
C ILE A 190 2.28 -10.50 -16.33
N GLN A 191 1.03 -11.00 -16.24
CA GLN A 191 0.07 -10.98 -17.35
C GLN A 191 -0.25 -9.55 -17.83
N HIS A 192 -0.25 -8.57 -16.92
CA HIS A 192 -0.44 -7.15 -17.23
C HIS A 192 0.85 -6.40 -17.58
N GLY A 193 1.96 -7.11 -17.84
CA GLY A 193 3.20 -6.52 -18.37
C GLY A 193 4.19 -6.03 -17.33
N ALA A 194 4.07 -6.46 -16.07
CA ALA A 194 5.15 -6.28 -15.10
C ALA A 194 6.38 -7.08 -15.54
N VAL A 195 7.55 -6.43 -15.55
CA VAL A 195 8.81 -7.07 -15.96
C VAL A 195 9.50 -7.68 -14.75
N LEU A 196 9.62 -9.01 -14.77
CA LEU A 196 10.16 -9.81 -13.65
C LEU A 196 11.57 -9.38 -13.22
N SER A 197 12.45 -9.04 -14.17
CA SER A 197 13.83 -8.68 -13.89
C SER A 197 14.01 -7.34 -13.16
N TYR A 198 12.98 -6.49 -13.10
CA TYR A 198 13.08 -5.22 -12.37
C TYR A 198 12.85 -5.36 -10.86
N ALA A 199 12.33 -6.50 -10.40
CA ALA A 199 11.88 -6.68 -9.02
C ALA A 199 12.92 -7.28 -8.08
N ASP A 200 14.09 -7.73 -8.58
CA ASP A 200 15.04 -8.58 -7.84
C ASP A 200 14.32 -9.80 -7.19
N PRO A 201 13.60 -10.61 -8.00
CA PRO A 201 12.54 -11.51 -7.54
C PRO A 201 13.03 -12.60 -6.59
N ALA A 202 14.21 -13.18 -6.83
CA ALA A 202 14.77 -14.23 -5.98
C ALA A 202 15.11 -13.71 -4.58
N HIS A 203 15.67 -12.50 -4.47
CA HIS A 203 15.92 -11.87 -3.17
C HIS A 203 14.60 -11.59 -2.44
N CYS A 204 13.60 -11.03 -3.13
CA CYS A 204 12.29 -10.75 -2.52
C CYS A 204 11.59 -12.03 -2.01
N ALA A 205 11.63 -13.12 -2.78
CA ALA A 205 11.04 -14.40 -2.37
C ALA A 205 11.79 -15.03 -1.19
N VAL A 206 13.14 -14.99 -1.19
CA VAL A 206 13.93 -15.43 -0.04
C VAL A 206 13.58 -14.61 1.20
N GLU A 207 13.42 -13.29 1.08
CA GLU A 207 13.02 -12.43 2.20
C GLU A 207 11.62 -12.75 2.73
N SER A 208 10.64 -13.05 1.85
CA SER A 208 9.30 -13.43 2.29
C SER A 208 9.30 -14.75 3.09
N GLY A 209 10.26 -15.63 2.82
CA GLY A 209 10.30 -16.95 3.46
C GLY A 209 9.18 -17.86 2.98
N ASN A 210 8.62 -17.61 1.79
CA ASN A 210 7.65 -18.47 1.12
C ASN A 210 8.29 -19.34 0.02
N PRO A 211 8.55 -20.64 0.28
CA PRO A 211 9.16 -21.57 -0.69
C PRO A 211 8.38 -21.69 -2.00
N ALA A 212 7.05 -21.79 -1.92
CA ALA A 212 6.20 -21.87 -3.11
C ALA A 212 6.33 -20.63 -4.00
N MET A 213 6.44 -19.43 -3.39
CA MET A 213 6.72 -18.19 -4.13
C MET A 213 8.11 -18.21 -4.79
N LEU A 214 9.12 -18.73 -4.09
CA LEU A 214 10.47 -18.86 -4.66
C LEU A 214 10.49 -19.81 -5.85
N SER A 215 9.92 -21.00 -5.74
CA SER A 215 9.83 -21.94 -6.86
C SER A 215 9.11 -21.32 -8.04
N LYS A 216 7.96 -20.67 -7.79
CA LYS A 216 7.18 -20.00 -8.82
C LYS A 216 7.96 -18.92 -9.57
N ILE A 217 8.69 -18.03 -8.88
CA ILE A 217 9.45 -16.98 -9.58
C ILE A 217 10.64 -17.54 -10.36
N LEU A 218 11.26 -18.64 -9.89
CA LEU A 218 12.32 -19.33 -10.62
C LEU A 218 11.77 -20.02 -11.88
N GLU A 219 10.61 -20.65 -11.78
CA GLU A 219 9.87 -21.22 -12.93
C GLU A 219 9.51 -20.15 -13.97
N LEU A 220 9.19 -18.92 -13.52
CA LEU A 220 8.96 -17.77 -14.40
C LEU A 220 10.24 -17.19 -15.02
N GLY A 221 11.41 -17.79 -14.76
CA GLY A 221 12.69 -17.40 -15.35
C GLY A 221 13.47 -16.35 -14.56
N ALA A 222 13.17 -16.15 -13.27
CA ALA A 222 14.03 -15.35 -12.41
C ALA A 222 15.45 -15.91 -12.37
N SER A 223 16.45 -15.02 -12.40
CA SER A 223 17.84 -15.44 -12.20
C SER A 223 18.03 -16.00 -10.79
N VAL A 224 18.62 -17.18 -10.70
CA VAL A 224 19.10 -17.78 -9.45
C VAL A 224 20.38 -17.09 -8.93
N GLU A 225 21.15 -16.48 -9.84
CA GLU A 225 22.38 -15.74 -9.56
C GLU A 225 22.25 -14.26 -9.99
N PRO A 226 21.34 -13.48 -9.38
CA PRO A 226 21.28 -12.05 -9.61
C PRO A 226 22.53 -11.34 -9.06
N PRO A 227 22.82 -10.11 -9.52
CA PRO A 227 23.86 -9.26 -8.97
C PRO A 227 23.76 -9.14 -7.45
N ASP A 228 24.90 -8.95 -6.78
CA ASP A 228 24.92 -8.81 -5.31
C ASP A 228 24.28 -7.52 -4.81
N SER A 229 24.14 -6.52 -5.68
CA SER A 229 23.41 -5.29 -5.44
C SER A 229 22.01 -5.40 -6.03
N THR A 230 21.01 -5.00 -5.26
CA THR A 230 19.67 -4.75 -5.81
C THR A 230 19.58 -3.28 -6.19
N ARG A 231 18.73 -2.97 -7.17
CA ARG A 231 18.38 -1.57 -7.50
C ARG A 231 17.44 -0.96 -6.46
N HIS A 232 16.93 -1.77 -5.53
CA HIS A 232 16.16 -1.30 -4.39
C HIS A 232 17.05 -0.36 -3.57
N PHE A 233 16.53 0.82 -3.21
CA PHE A 233 17.11 1.82 -2.28
C PHE A 233 17.97 2.97 -2.83
N ALA A 234 18.18 3.14 -4.14
CA ALA A 234 18.97 4.26 -4.71
C ALA A 234 20.40 4.37 -4.12
N ARG A 235 20.81 3.31 -3.41
CA ARG A 235 22.08 3.07 -2.74
C ARG A 235 22.32 1.59 -2.92
N GLU A 236 23.46 1.23 -3.48
CA GLU A 236 23.88 -0.16 -3.57
C GLU A 236 23.85 -0.79 -2.18
N THR A 237 22.82 -1.58 -1.91
CA THR A 237 22.75 -2.39 -0.71
C THR A 237 23.15 -3.80 -1.15
N TYR A 238 24.24 -4.31 -0.58
CA TYR A 238 24.74 -5.63 -0.94
C TYR A 238 23.96 -6.70 -0.18
N PHE A 239 23.17 -7.49 -0.89
CA PHE A 239 22.37 -8.59 -0.33
C PHE A 239 23.14 -9.93 -0.31
N GLY A 240 24.23 -10.02 -1.09
CA GLY A 240 24.83 -11.30 -1.47
C GLY A 240 23.93 -12.05 -2.45
N SER A 241 24.31 -13.26 -2.86
CA SER A 241 23.41 -14.10 -3.66
C SER A 241 22.14 -14.47 -2.87
N PRO A 242 21.02 -14.79 -3.53
CA PRO A 242 19.83 -15.31 -2.86
C PRO A 242 20.15 -16.50 -1.95
N LEU A 243 21.11 -17.35 -2.35
CA LEU A 243 21.58 -18.49 -1.56
C LEU A 243 22.29 -18.06 -0.28
N ILE A 244 23.24 -17.12 -0.37
CA ILE A 244 23.90 -16.54 0.81
C ILE A 244 22.84 -15.97 1.77
N ARG A 245 21.84 -15.27 1.22
CA ARG A 245 20.78 -14.68 2.02
C ARG A 245 19.93 -15.74 2.73
N ALA A 246 19.53 -16.81 2.04
CA ALA A 246 18.78 -17.93 2.62
C ALA A 246 19.56 -18.64 3.73
N VAL A 247 20.86 -18.90 3.53
CA VAL A 247 21.76 -19.48 4.53
C VAL A 247 21.85 -18.57 5.77
N THR A 248 22.11 -17.27 5.59
CA THR A 248 22.23 -16.33 6.72
C THR A 248 20.94 -16.15 7.51
N GLN A 249 19.77 -16.35 6.90
CA GLN A 249 18.47 -16.27 7.54
C GLN A 249 18.00 -17.60 8.14
N GLY A 250 18.76 -18.68 7.96
CA GLY A 250 18.39 -20.00 8.49
C GLY A 250 17.22 -20.65 7.75
N LYS A 251 16.98 -20.32 6.48
CA LYS A 251 15.82 -20.81 5.70
C LYS A 251 16.18 -22.06 4.89
N ALA A 252 16.14 -23.24 5.52
CA ALA A 252 16.60 -24.50 4.92
C ALA A 252 15.90 -24.86 3.59
N GLU A 253 14.56 -24.83 3.55
CA GLU A 253 13.78 -25.14 2.34
C GLU A 253 14.10 -24.17 1.18
N MET A 254 14.38 -22.89 1.49
CA MET A 254 14.83 -21.92 0.48
C MET A 254 16.22 -22.25 -0.05
N VAL A 255 17.11 -22.76 0.81
CA VAL A 255 18.44 -23.21 0.40
C VAL A 255 18.32 -24.40 -0.54
N GLU A 256 17.46 -25.39 -0.23
CA GLU A 256 17.20 -26.54 -1.10
C GLU A 256 16.72 -26.11 -2.48
N ILE A 257 15.66 -25.31 -2.56
CA ILE A 257 15.10 -24.85 -3.85
C ILE A 257 16.15 -24.12 -4.70
N LEU A 258 16.97 -23.25 -4.08
CA LEU A 258 18.03 -22.54 -4.80
C LEU A 258 19.11 -23.48 -5.33
N LEU A 259 19.49 -24.51 -4.55
CA LEU A 259 20.48 -25.49 -4.97
C LEU A 259 19.95 -26.44 -6.05
N GLU A 260 18.67 -26.81 -6.00
CA GLU A 260 17.98 -27.53 -7.09
C GLU A 260 18.04 -26.74 -8.40
N HIS A 261 17.96 -25.41 -8.31
CA HIS A 261 18.13 -24.49 -9.43
C HIS A 261 19.60 -24.11 -9.70
N ARG A 262 20.56 -24.88 -9.17
CA ARG A 262 22.00 -24.76 -9.42
C ARG A 262 22.63 -23.45 -8.93
N ALA A 263 22.13 -22.89 -7.83
CA ALA A 263 22.82 -21.80 -7.14
C ALA A 263 24.26 -22.19 -6.75
N ASN A 264 25.20 -21.29 -6.96
CA ASN A 264 26.62 -21.53 -6.75
C ASN A 264 27.02 -21.35 -5.28
N ILE A 265 27.31 -22.46 -4.60
CA ILE A 265 27.75 -22.48 -3.20
C ILE A 265 29.08 -21.74 -2.94
N TYR A 266 29.88 -21.53 -3.99
CA TYR A 266 31.20 -20.88 -3.93
C TYR A 266 31.16 -19.39 -4.28
N ARG A 267 30.06 -18.88 -4.83
CA ARG A 267 29.93 -17.46 -5.17
C ARG A 267 30.18 -16.61 -3.92
N LYS A 268 31.04 -15.61 -4.03
CA LYS A 268 31.35 -14.69 -2.94
C LYS A 268 30.54 -13.41 -3.07
N ASP A 269 29.94 -12.97 -1.97
CA ASP A 269 29.36 -11.63 -1.87
C ASP A 269 30.44 -10.54 -1.80
N ALA A 270 30.01 -9.28 -1.74
CA ALA A 270 30.90 -8.11 -1.59
C ALA A 270 31.77 -8.12 -0.31
N ARG A 271 31.46 -8.99 0.66
CA ARG A 271 32.25 -9.19 1.89
C ARG A 271 33.18 -10.41 1.79
N GLY A 272 33.27 -11.05 0.62
CA GLY A 272 34.10 -12.22 0.38
C GLY A 272 33.52 -13.52 0.95
N ARG A 273 32.26 -13.53 1.39
CA ARG A 273 31.61 -14.70 2.02
C ARG A 273 30.89 -15.52 0.95
N SER A 274 30.96 -16.84 1.02
CA SER A 274 30.16 -17.75 0.20
C SER A 274 29.18 -18.54 1.06
N ALA A 275 28.20 -19.19 0.43
CA ALA A 275 27.26 -20.06 1.15
C ALA A 275 28.00 -21.19 1.87
N LEU A 276 28.99 -21.81 1.19
CA LEU A 276 29.85 -22.83 1.79
C LEU A 276 30.64 -22.30 3.00
N GLY A 277 31.33 -21.16 2.85
CA GLY A 277 32.13 -20.61 3.95
C GLY A 277 31.28 -20.18 5.16
N LEU A 278 30.01 -19.83 4.95
CA LEU A 278 29.08 -19.50 6.02
C LEU A 278 28.66 -20.75 6.81
N VAL A 279 28.40 -21.89 6.17
CA VAL A 279 27.98 -23.11 6.87
C VAL A 279 29.09 -23.81 7.65
N GLU A 280 30.35 -23.59 7.26
CA GLU A 280 31.55 -24.07 7.96
C GLU A 280 31.83 -23.29 9.27
N GLY A 281 31.27 -22.07 9.40
CA GLY A 281 31.37 -21.28 10.62
C GLY A 281 30.69 -21.93 11.83
N SER A 282 31.19 -21.64 13.03
CA SER A 282 30.57 -22.05 14.29
C SER A 282 29.19 -21.41 14.45
N GLY A 283 28.16 -22.19 14.78
CA GLY A 283 26.81 -21.68 15.10
C GLY A 283 25.80 -21.68 13.95
N MET A 284 26.13 -22.24 12.78
CA MET A 284 25.17 -22.39 11.67
C MET A 284 24.22 -23.57 11.91
N ASN A 285 22.99 -23.47 11.38
CA ASN A 285 21.99 -24.53 11.41
C ASN A 285 22.56 -25.85 10.81
N ALA A 286 22.50 -26.94 11.58
CA ALA A 286 23.02 -28.25 11.20
C ALA A 286 22.34 -28.83 9.95
N GLU A 287 21.05 -28.55 9.77
CA GLU A 287 20.27 -28.93 8.59
C GLU A 287 20.81 -28.26 7.33
N ILE A 288 20.98 -26.94 7.36
CA ILE A 288 21.53 -26.16 6.24
C ILE A 288 22.96 -26.60 5.91
N ARG A 289 23.77 -26.91 6.93
CA ARG A 289 25.11 -27.45 6.73
C ARG A 289 25.06 -28.79 5.99
N ALA A 290 24.14 -29.69 6.36
CA ALA A 290 23.98 -30.97 5.68
C ALA A 290 23.56 -30.78 4.22
N ILE A 291 22.59 -29.90 3.96
CA ILE A 291 22.10 -29.58 2.60
C ILE A 291 23.24 -29.05 1.71
N VAL A 292 23.99 -28.05 2.19
CA VAL A 292 25.10 -27.46 1.42
C VAL A 292 26.25 -28.47 1.22
N ALA A 293 26.55 -29.31 2.22
CA ALA A 293 27.56 -30.35 2.09
C ALA A 293 27.15 -31.44 1.07
N GLN A 294 25.86 -31.79 1.02
CA GLN A 294 25.34 -32.71 0.01
C GLN A 294 25.44 -32.13 -1.39
N ALA A 295 25.07 -30.86 -1.58
CA ALA A 295 25.22 -30.18 -2.88
C ALA A 295 26.70 -30.07 -3.30
N GLN A 296 27.61 -29.82 -2.35
CA GLN A 296 29.05 -29.83 -2.61
C GLN A 296 29.56 -31.18 -3.13
N ALA A 297 29.05 -32.29 -2.61
CA ALA A 297 29.44 -33.63 -3.05
C ALA A 297 28.90 -34.00 -4.44
N GLN A 298 27.96 -33.22 -4.98
CA GLN A 298 27.32 -33.43 -6.29
C GLN A 298 27.90 -32.52 -7.40
N CYS A 299 28.79 -31.58 -7.05
CA CYS A 299 29.49 -30.68 -7.98
C CYS A 299 30.79 -31.31 -8.49
#